data_AF-A0A816E6I4-F1
#
_entry.id   AF-A0A816E6I4-F1
#
_cell.length_a   1.000
_cell.length_b   1.000
_cell.length_c   1.000
_cell.angle_alpha   90.00
_cell.angle_beta   90.00
_cell.angle_gamma   90.00
#
_symmetry.space_group_name_H-M   'P 1'
#
loop_
_entity.id
_entity.type
_entity.pdbx_description
1 polymer ?
#
loop_
_entity_poly.entity_id
_entity_poly.type
_entity_poly.pdbx_seq_one_letter_code
_entity_poly.pdbx_strand_id
1 'polypeptide(L)'
;MTRSQKFGRLLQVLERCSESIVYHDEIVNAVQRIRRMESMMPPLEFRPHGVLDDRIHVVDLIAKEYLEKASADVQHLIPVDVDADGNGLYHSIILLMNDAILTASELRVRTIIELVINEAFYSDMHTHRAGRIDIAIKAICKNRTYSGLYEICALCSILKCNIRSVYPEIDFEAGMAVMNSIYTPIPPIVANYEVAVLWSNVRKEMHVRVVTNNAWRPNHFVPLLAPNQQYDFDQRNQLLLSNVKTPEKKTFKNNAVAQIRIPEFESSLSRRVRSDINIETERTKATSPIAIEQAQTNMEEEHENRLAKDRERVRLRRINATEEQRQNRLAKDRERARSRRESDPEEQRQDRLAKDRERTRSRRRNETDDQYQLRINYQRDRSQANRTEKD
;
A
#
# COMPACT_ATOMS: atom_id res chain seq x y z
N MET A 1 7.23 28.27 13.80
CA MET A 1 7.03 27.13 12.88
C MET A 1 6.77 25.88 13.73
N THR A 2 5.59 25.27 13.59
CA THR A 2 5.22 24.05 14.31
C THR A 2 6.10 22.88 13.89
N ARG A 3 6.21 21.83 14.72
CA ARG A 3 6.99 20.61 14.40
C ARG A 3 6.62 20.03 13.03
N SER A 4 5.32 19.86 12.78
CA SER A 4 4.76 19.44 11.49
C SER A 4 5.24 20.32 10.33
N GLN A 5 5.16 21.65 10.45
CA GLN A 5 5.64 22.57 9.42
C GLN A 5 7.14 22.43 9.17
N LYS A 6 7.95 22.15 10.21
CA LYS A 6 9.39 21.91 10.05
C LYS A 6 9.64 20.67 9.20
N PHE A 7 9.05 19.53 9.56
CA PHE A 7 9.24 18.27 8.83
C PHE A 7 8.67 18.33 7.40
N GLY A 8 7.54 19.03 7.19
CA GLY A 8 7.02 19.28 5.85
C GLY A 8 8.03 20.02 4.96
N ARG A 9 8.73 21.04 5.47
CA ARG A 9 9.79 21.73 4.74
C ARG A 9 11.02 20.86 4.48
N LEU A 10 11.40 20.01 5.44
CA LEU A 10 12.52 19.07 5.25
C LEU A 10 12.20 18.06 4.15
N LEU A 11 10.97 17.53 4.13
CA LEU A 11 10.53 16.64 3.08
C LEU A 11 10.55 17.31 1.70
N GLN A 12 10.10 18.57 1.59
CA GLN A 12 10.19 19.35 0.35
C GLN A 12 11.64 19.59 -0.12
N VAL A 13 12.60 19.67 0.80
CA VAL A 13 14.03 19.75 0.43
C VAL A 13 14.49 18.42 -0.16
N LEU A 14 14.18 17.30 0.50
CA LEU A 14 14.54 15.96 0.03
C LEU A 14 13.87 15.62 -1.31
N GLU A 15 12.61 16.00 -1.49
CA GLU A 15 11.86 15.85 -2.73
C GLU A 15 12.56 16.57 -3.89
N ARG A 16 12.97 17.82 -3.72
CA ARG A 16 13.73 18.57 -4.74
C ARG A 16 15.06 17.91 -5.07
N CYS A 17 15.79 17.41 -4.07
CA CYS A 17 17.02 16.64 -4.32
C CYS A 17 16.75 15.37 -5.13
N SER A 18 15.60 14.71 -4.93
CA SER A 18 15.20 13.52 -5.68
C SER A 18 14.92 13.77 -7.16
N GLU A 19 14.73 15.02 -7.57
CA GLU A 19 14.49 15.41 -8.96
C GLU A 19 15.79 15.70 -9.73
N SER A 20 16.93 15.81 -9.03
CA SER A 20 18.23 16.05 -9.64
C SER A 20 18.74 14.86 -10.46
N ILE A 21 19.64 15.14 -11.41
CA ILE A 21 20.35 14.12 -12.18
C ILE A 21 21.27 13.32 -11.26
N VAL A 22 21.93 14.01 -10.32
CA VAL A 22 22.80 13.43 -9.29
C VAL A 22 22.06 13.30 -7.96
N TYR A 23 20.82 12.84 -8.02
CA TYR A 23 19.89 12.83 -6.87
C TYR A 23 20.47 12.16 -5.63
N HIS A 24 21.24 11.09 -5.78
CA HIS A 24 21.74 10.31 -4.66
C HIS A 24 22.69 11.15 -3.79
N ASP A 25 23.71 11.77 -4.40
CA ASP A 25 24.65 12.65 -3.69
C ASP A 25 23.95 13.85 -3.06
N GLU A 26 22.96 14.43 -3.74
CA GLU A 26 22.19 15.55 -3.20
C GLU A 26 21.35 15.16 -1.99
N ILE A 27 20.69 14.00 -2.03
CA ILE A 27 19.92 13.46 -0.91
C ILE A 27 20.85 13.16 0.26
N VAL A 28 21.99 12.51 0.03
CA VAL A 28 23.00 12.23 1.06
C VAL A 28 23.45 13.54 1.73
N ASN A 29 23.84 14.53 0.93
CA ASN A 29 24.25 15.84 1.44
C ASN A 29 23.14 16.57 2.20
N ALA A 30 21.88 16.48 1.73
CA ALA A 30 20.73 17.01 2.44
C ALA A 30 20.53 16.33 3.79
N VAL A 31 20.54 14.99 3.84
CA VAL A 31 20.44 14.21 5.08
C VAL A 31 21.54 14.60 6.06
N GLN A 32 22.80 14.72 5.64
CA GLN A 32 23.89 15.14 6.53
C GLN A 32 23.67 16.53 7.12
N ARG A 33 23.11 17.48 6.35
CA ARG A 33 22.73 18.80 6.89
C ARG A 33 21.56 18.70 7.88
N ILE A 34 20.57 17.86 7.60
CA ILE A 34 19.42 17.64 8.48
C ILE A 34 19.85 17.06 9.83
N ARG A 35 20.77 16.09 9.82
CA ARG A 35 21.32 15.47 11.04
C ARG A 35 22.01 16.45 11.98
N ARG A 36 22.70 17.46 11.44
CA ARG A 36 23.35 18.50 12.25
C ARG A 36 22.35 19.35 13.04
N MET A 37 21.07 19.29 12.68
CA MET A 37 19.98 19.91 13.42
C MET A 37 19.39 18.92 14.44
N GLU A 38 20.25 18.28 15.25
CA GLU A 38 19.88 17.21 16.18
C GLU A 38 18.72 17.60 17.12
N SER A 39 18.69 18.87 17.55
CA SER A 39 17.61 19.45 18.37
C SER A 39 16.22 19.42 17.71
N MET A 40 16.13 19.21 16.40
CA MET A 40 14.86 19.13 15.66
C MET A 40 14.28 17.73 15.59
N MET A 41 15.06 16.69 15.89
CA MET A 41 14.65 15.29 15.75
C MET A 41 14.85 14.52 17.06
N PRO A 42 14.10 14.88 18.13
CA PRO A 42 14.17 14.10 19.36
C PRO A 42 13.84 12.63 19.06
N PRO A 43 14.44 11.67 19.79
CA PRO A 43 14.09 10.26 19.67
C PRO A 43 12.58 10.07 19.84
N LEU A 44 11.99 9.15 19.08
CA LEU A 44 10.59 8.78 19.26
C LEU A 44 10.48 7.77 20.39
N GLU A 45 9.61 8.04 21.36
CA GLU A 45 9.20 7.05 22.34
C GLU A 45 7.98 6.29 21.80
N PHE A 46 8.22 5.15 21.20
CA PHE A 46 7.14 4.31 20.66
C PHE A 46 6.53 3.43 21.75
N ARG A 47 5.24 3.62 22.02
CA ARG A 47 4.43 2.76 22.90
C ARG A 47 3.16 2.39 22.15
N PRO A 48 3.11 1.23 21.47
CA PRO A 48 2.01 0.92 20.58
C PRO A 48 0.71 0.68 21.35
N HIS A 49 -0.38 1.26 20.85
CA HIS A 49 -1.73 0.90 21.20
C HIS A 49 -2.17 -0.30 20.35
N GLY A 50 -1.96 -1.50 20.90
CA GLY A 50 -2.20 -2.76 20.18
C GLY A 50 -3.63 -3.29 20.26
N VAL A 51 -4.58 -2.55 20.85
CA VAL A 51 -5.96 -3.00 21.09
C VAL A 51 -6.95 -2.09 20.37
N LEU A 52 -8.00 -2.66 19.80
CA LEU A 52 -9.06 -1.92 19.16
C LEU A 52 -9.90 -1.15 20.18
N ASP A 53 -9.87 0.18 20.12
CA ASP A 53 -10.88 1.06 20.72
C ASP A 53 -11.98 1.45 19.70
N ASP A 54 -13.18 0.88 19.85
CA ASP A 54 -14.35 1.12 18.99
C ASP A 54 -14.84 2.58 18.96
N ARG A 55 -14.38 3.43 19.88
CA ARG A 55 -14.76 4.85 19.93
C ARG A 55 -13.99 5.70 18.92
N ILE A 56 -12.77 5.27 18.59
CA ILE A 56 -11.84 6.05 17.77
C ILE A 56 -11.41 5.31 16.51
N HIS A 57 -11.47 3.98 16.51
CA HIS A 57 -11.08 3.17 15.37
C HIS A 57 -12.29 2.78 14.53
N VAL A 58 -12.11 2.84 13.22
CA VAL A 58 -13.07 2.34 12.24
C VAL A 58 -12.48 1.09 11.60
N VAL A 59 -13.22 -0.01 11.57
CA VAL A 59 -12.75 -1.25 10.94
C VAL A 59 -12.75 -1.09 9.42
N ASP A 60 -11.62 -1.38 8.76
CA ASP A 60 -11.56 -1.44 7.30
C ASP A 60 -12.13 -2.79 6.82
N LEU A 61 -13.37 -2.74 6.33
CA LEU A 61 -14.07 -3.93 5.83
C LEU A 61 -13.43 -4.52 4.58
N ILE A 62 -12.76 -3.72 3.74
CA ILE A 62 -12.08 -4.22 2.55
C ILE A 62 -10.79 -4.95 2.98
N ALA A 63 -10.00 -4.33 3.85
CA ALA A 63 -8.83 -4.97 4.43
C ALA A 63 -9.17 -6.24 5.22
N LYS A 64 -10.34 -6.29 5.86
CA LYS A 64 -10.82 -7.50 6.53
C LYS A 64 -10.99 -8.68 5.58
N GLU A 65 -11.56 -8.47 4.38
CA GLU A 65 -11.65 -9.51 3.33
C GLU A 65 -10.27 -9.99 2.86
N TYR A 66 -9.25 -9.12 2.92
CA TYR A 66 -7.86 -9.48 2.62
C TYR A 66 -7.22 -10.26 3.77
N LEU A 67 -7.48 -9.87 5.03
CA LEU A 67 -6.95 -10.54 6.21
C LEU A 67 -7.45 -11.99 6.33
N GLU A 68 -8.68 -12.27 5.92
CA GLU A 68 -9.24 -13.64 5.85
C GLU A 68 -8.42 -14.57 4.94
N LYS A 69 -7.63 -14.01 4.02
CA LYS A 69 -6.73 -14.73 3.12
C LYS A 69 -5.27 -14.68 3.58
N ALA A 70 -4.98 -14.12 4.74
CA ALA A 70 -3.65 -14.14 5.34
C ALA A 70 -3.47 -15.40 6.21
N SER A 71 -2.27 -15.56 6.79
CA SER A 71 -1.97 -16.70 7.66
C SER A 71 -2.90 -16.79 8.86
N ALA A 72 -3.30 -18.00 9.24
CA ALA A 72 -4.31 -18.24 10.27
C ALA A 72 -3.98 -17.60 11.63
N ASP A 73 -2.69 -17.45 11.94
CA ASP A 73 -2.22 -16.91 13.21
C ASP A 73 -2.42 -15.39 13.34
N VAL A 74 -2.77 -14.67 12.27
CA VAL A 74 -3.09 -13.22 12.31
C VAL A 74 -4.55 -12.90 12.01
N GLN A 75 -5.35 -13.89 11.58
CA GLN A 75 -6.76 -13.69 11.21
C GLN A 75 -7.65 -13.22 12.37
N HIS A 76 -7.21 -13.40 13.61
CA HIS A 76 -7.91 -12.93 14.81
C HIS A 76 -7.74 -11.42 15.05
N LEU A 77 -6.83 -10.76 14.35
CA LEU A 77 -6.61 -9.32 14.44
C LEU A 77 -7.66 -8.55 13.62
N ILE A 78 -7.75 -7.25 13.87
CA ILE A 78 -8.74 -6.37 13.26
C ILE A 78 -8.01 -5.27 12.48
N PRO A 79 -8.20 -5.18 11.15
CA PRO A 79 -7.65 -4.10 10.36
C PRO A 79 -8.43 -2.80 10.60
N VAL A 80 -7.70 -1.72 10.85
CA VAL A 80 -8.28 -0.40 11.11
C VAL A 80 -8.06 0.52 9.91
N ASP A 81 -9.10 1.23 9.52
CA ASP A 81 -9.09 2.16 8.39
C ASP A 81 -8.14 3.34 8.63
N VAL A 82 -7.37 3.68 7.59
CA VAL A 82 -6.49 4.84 7.57
C VAL A 82 -6.54 5.50 6.19
N ASP A 83 -6.17 6.77 6.12
CA ASP A 83 -6.23 7.52 4.85
C ASP A 83 -5.40 6.85 3.73
N ALA A 84 -6.05 6.61 2.60
CA ALA A 84 -5.42 6.02 1.43
C ALA A 84 -4.80 7.06 0.47
N ASP A 85 -4.02 8.00 1.02
CA ASP A 85 -3.40 9.11 0.27
C ASP A 85 -1.97 8.81 -0.23
N GLY A 86 -1.54 7.55 -0.13
CA GLY A 86 -0.16 7.13 -0.39
C GLY A 86 0.74 7.16 0.84
N ASN A 87 0.29 7.69 1.99
CA ASN A 87 0.99 7.59 3.28
C ASN A 87 0.46 6.47 4.19
N GLY A 88 -0.31 5.52 3.67
CA GLY A 88 -1.01 4.51 4.48
C GLY A 88 -0.12 3.80 5.51
N LEU A 89 1.14 3.47 5.17
CA LEU A 89 2.07 2.86 6.13
C LEU A 89 2.35 3.81 7.32
N TYR A 90 2.64 5.08 7.05
CA TYR A 90 2.91 6.06 8.10
C TYR A 90 1.67 6.38 8.93
N HIS A 91 0.50 6.47 8.30
CA HIS A 91 -0.76 6.65 9.01
C HIS A 91 -1.06 5.45 9.92
N SER A 92 -0.77 4.24 9.47
CA SER A 92 -0.87 3.01 10.28
C SER A 92 0.00 3.10 11.54
N ILE A 93 1.25 3.54 11.40
CA ILE A 93 2.16 3.72 12.54
C ILE A 93 1.69 4.84 13.47
N ILE A 94 1.23 5.99 12.94
CA ILE A 94 0.75 7.10 13.77
C ILE A 94 -0.46 6.67 14.59
N LEU A 95 -1.39 5.93 13.99
CA LEU A 95 -2.55 5.36 14.67
C LEU A 95 -2.10 4.43 15.80
N LEU A 96 -1.16 3.51 15.52
CA LEU A 96 -0.57 2.64 16.54
C LEU A 96 0.14 3.43 17.65
N MET A 97 0.73 4.60 17.38
CA MET A 97 1.35 5.43 18.40
C MET A 97 0.35 6.19 19.27
N ASN A 98 -0.85 6.45 18.75
CA ASN A 98 -1.82 7.37 19.34
C ASN A 98 -1.20 8.75 19.68
N ASP A 99 -0.26 9.23 18.85
CA ASP A 99 0.40 10.53 19.01
C ASP A 99 -0.16 11.53 17.98
N ALA A 100 -1.03 12.43 18.45
CA ALA A 100 -1.67 13.44 17.62
C ALA A 100 -0.70 14.50 17.04
N ILE A 101 0.53 14.59 17.56
CA ILE A 101 1.52 15.57 17.11
C ILE A 101 2.37 15.01 15.97
N LEU A 102 2.54 13.69 15.93
CA LEU A 102 3.35 13.02 14.91
C LEU A 102 2.64 13.09 13.55
N THR A 103 3.43 13.30 12.49
CA THR A 103 2.90 13.43 11.12
C THR A 103 3.56 12.44 10.18
N ALA A 104 2.84 12.05 9.11
CA ALA A 104 3.39 11.16 8.09
C ALA A 104 4.66 11.74 7.46
N SER A 105 4.73 13.06 7.25
CA SER A 105 5.94 13.73 6.75
C SER A 105 7.12 13.60 7.71
N GLU A 106 6.89 13.65 9.02
CA GLU A 106 7.96 13.43 9.99
C GLU A 106 8.50 12.00 9.94
N LEU A 107 7.61 11.00 9.98
CA LEU A 107 8.03 9.59 9.88
C LEU A 107 8.77 9.34 8.57
N ARG A 108 8.25 9.83 7.44
CA ARG A 108 8.88 9.70 6.12
C ARG A 108 10.29 10.32 6.09
N VAL A 109 10.47 11.53 6.63
CA VAL A 109 11.81 12.15 6.74
C VAL A 109 12.75 11.30 7.59
N ARG A 110 12.29 10.80 8.74
CA ARG A 110 13.10 9.90 9.59
C ARG A 110 13.47 8.62 8.86
N THR A 111 12.54 8.02 8.11
CA THR A 111 12.77 6.84 7.27
C THR A 111 13.83 7.10 6.21
N ILE A 112 13.78 8.24 5.52
CA ILE A 112 14.81 8.62 4.53
C ILE A 112 16.18 8.74 5.20
N ILE A 113 16.25 9.41 6.34
CA ILE A 113 17.50 9.59 7.09
C ILE A 113 18.07 8.23 7.52
N GLU A 114 17.24 7.35 8.07
CA GLU A 114 17.64 6.00 8.48
C GLU A 114 18.20 5.18 7.31
N LEU A 115 17.49 5.16 6.19
CA LEU A 115 17.91 4.44 4.98
C LEU A 115 19.24 4.96 4.43
N VAL A 116 19.44 6.28 4.41
CA VAL A 116 20.67 6.90 3.90
C VAL A 116 21.86 6.68 4.85
N ILE A 117 21.65 6.76 6.16
CA ILE A 117 22.74 6.53 7.13
C ILE A 117 23.19 5.07 7.11
N ASN A 118 22.24 4.15 7.02
CA ASN A 118 22.48 2.71 7.11
C ASN A 118 22.36 2.03 5.73
N GLU A 119 22.68 2.75 4.65
CA GLU A 119 22.47 2.30 3.27
C GLU A 119 23.13 0.94 2.98
N ALA A 120 24.39 0.77 3.42
CA ALA A 120 25.13 -0.48 3.21
C ALA A 120 24.39 -1.68 3.83
N PHE A 121 23.87 -1.53 5.05
CA PHE A 121 23.12 -2.58 5.73
C PHE A 121 21.87 -2.98 4.95
N TYR A 122 21.07 -1.99 4.53
CA TYR A 122 19.82 -2.25 3.82
C TYR A 122 20.06 -2.77 2.39
N SER A 123 21.11 -2.29 1.73
CA SER A 123 21.56 -2.83 0.44
C SER A 123 21.85 -4.32 0.55
N ASP A 124 22.60 -4.76 1.55
CA ASP A 124 22.95 -6.17 1.70
C ASP A 124 21.75 -7.05 2.06
N MET A 125 20.84 -6.54 2.89
CA MET A 125 19.71 -7.31 3.42
C MET A 125 18.73 -7.76 2.33
N HIS A 126 18.36 -6.86 1.38
CA HIS A 126 17.22 -7.09 0.50
C HIS A 126 17.40 -6.70 -0.98
N THR A 127 18.58 -6.31 -1.45
CA THR A 127 18.74 -5.84 -2.85
C THR A 127 18.22 -6.84 -3.89
N HIS A 128 18.40 -8.14 -3.66
CA HIS A 128 17.95 -9.20 -4.56
C HIS A 128 16.42 -9.41 -4.59
N ARG A 129 15.66 -8.88 -3.63
CA ARG A 129 14.19 -9.04 -3.54
C ARG A 129 13.41 -7.73 -3.63
N ALA A 130 13.93 -6.67 -3.01
CA ALA A 130 13.27 -5.36 -2.95
C ALA A 130 13.75 -4.39 -4.05
N GLY A 131 14.75 -4.80 -4.85
CA GLY A 131 15.38 -3.95 -5.85
C GLY A 131 16.47 -3.06 -5.25
N ARG A 132 16.95 -2.09 -6.02
CA ARG A 132 18.05 -1.23 -5.58
C ARG A 132 17.59 -0.18 -4.56
N ILE A 133 18.35 -0.03 -3.47
CA ILE A 133 18.03 0.89 -2.40
C ILE A 133 18.04 2.36 -2.84
N ASP A 134 18.94 2.77 -3.73
CA ASP A 134 19.03 4.15 -4.21
C ASP A 134 17.75 4.58 -4.96
N ILE A 135 17.14 3.66 -5.71
CA ILE A 135 15.85 3.87 -6.37
C ILE A 135 14.73 3.99 -5.33
N ALA A 136 14.75 3.16 -4.29
CA ALA A 136 13.79 3.22 -3.20
C ALA A 136 13.89 4.55 -2.43
N ILE A 137 15.11 4.97 -2.05
CA ILE A 137 15.40 6.26 -1.40
C ILE A 137 14.88 7.44 -2.25
N LYS A 138 15.08 7.39 -3.57
CA LYS A 138 14.54 8.40 -4.48
C LYS A 138 13.02 8.45 -4.46
N ALA A 139 12.36 7.28 -4.45
CA ALA A 139 10.91 7.18 -4.49
C ALA A 139 10.23 7.69 -3.21
N ILE A 140 10.80 7.37 -2.04
CA ILE A 140 10.28 7.77 -0.73
C ILE A 140 10.40 9.29 -0.47
N CYS A 141 11.35 9.97 -1.11
CA CYS A 141 11.52 11.43 -0.97
C CYS A 141 10.30 12.24 -1.44
N LYS A 142 9.53 11.70 -2.39
CA LYS A 142 8.30 12.34 -2.88
C LYS A 142 7.18 12.08 -1.89
N ASN A 143 6.46 13.11 -1.45
CA ASN A 143 5.34 12.89 -0.53
C ASN A 143 4.23 12.08 -1.23
N ARG A 144 3.41 11.35 -0.44
CA ARG A 144 2.27 10.57 -0.96
C ARG A 144 2.62 9.47 -1.98
N THR A 145 3.89 9.06 -2.04
CA THR A 145 4.27 7.82 -2.72
C THR A 145 4.06 6.62 -1.82
N TYR A 146 3.63 5.52 -2.43
CA TYR A 146 3.44 4.25 -1.75
C TYR A 146 4.76 3.76 -1.15
N SER A 147 4.69 3.31 0.10
CA SER A 147 5.81 2.69 0.80
C SER A 147 6.04 1.26 0.33
N GLY A 148 7.28 0.80 0.41
CA GLY A 148 7.70 -0.56 0.15
C GLY A 148 8.31 -1.23 1.38
N LEU A 149 9.12 -2.24 1.11
CA LEU A 149 9.75 -3.06 2.14
C LEU A 149 10.83 -2.31 2.93
N TYR A 150 11.63 -1.49 2.25
CA TYR A 150 12.70 -0.72 2.87
C TYR A 150 12.16 0.20 3.96
N GLU A 151 11.01 0.82 3.75
CA GLU A 151 10.35 1.67 4.72
C GLU A 151 9.91 0.90 5.97
N ILE A 152 9.37 -0.31 5.82
CA ILE A 152 9.01 -1.18 6.95
C ILE A 152 10.27 -1.50 7.78
N CYS A 153 11.35 -1.93 7.12
CA CYS A 153 12.59 -2.28 7.81
C CYS A 153 13.23 -1.07 8.52
N ALA A 154 13.20 0.11 7.91
CA ALA A 154 13.71 1.34 8.52
C ALA A 154 12.85 1.82 9.69
N LEU A 155 11.53 1.67 9.60
CA LEU A 155 10.64 1.99 10.71
C LEU A 155 10.91 1.10 11.95
N CYS A 156 11.34 -0.15 11.77
CA CYS A 156 11.73 -0.99 12.92
C CYS A 156 12.84 -0.33 13.76
N SER A 157 13.90 0.17 13.12
CA SER A 157 14.99 0.89 13.82
C SER A 157 14.53 2.20 14.45
N ILE A 158 13.75 3.00 13.71
CA ILE A 158 13.28 4.31 14.17
C ILE A 158 12.39 4.19 15.40
N LEU A 159 11.52 3.18 15.42
CA LEU A 159 10.54 2.95 16.47
C LEU A 159 11.08 2.03 17.57
N LYS A 160 12.22 1.36 17.37
CA LYS A 160 12.74 0.30 18.24
C LYS A 160 11.69 -0.79 18.50
N CYS A 161 11.07 -1.23 17.41
CA CYS A 161 9.92 -2.12 17.41
C CYS A 161 10.04 -3.14 16.27
N ASN A 162 9.59 -4.37 16.51
CA ASN A 162 9.39 -5.33 15.45
C ASN A 162 8.12 -4.99 14.67
N ILE A 163 8.19 -5.03 13.34
CA ILE A 163 7.01 -4.87 12.49
C ILE A 163 6.75 -6.17 11.78
N ARG A 164 5.63 -6.81 12.11
CA ARG A 164 5.08 -7.94 11.39
C ARG A 164 4.36 -7.44 10.15
N SER A 165 5.00 -7.65 9.01
CA SER A 165 4.43 -7.37 7.69
C SER A 165 3.54 -8.55 7.30
N VAL A 166 2.24 -8.32 7.19
CA VAL A 166 1.25 -9.34 6.83
C VAL A 166 0.83 -9.15 5.38
N TYR A 167 1.15 -10.12 4.53
CA TYR A 167 0.74 -10.11 3.13
C TYR A 167 -0.31 -11.20 2.88
N PRO A 168 -1.46 -10.89 2.25
CA PRO A 168 -2.49 -11.88 2.00
C PRO A 168 -2.02 -12.90 0.95
N GLU A 169 -2.44 -14.16 1.07
CA GLU A 169 -2.06 -15.27 0.18
C GLU A 169 -2.78 -15.21 -1.19
N ILE A 170 -2.71 -14.05 -1.84
CA ILE A 170 -3.33 -13.75 -3.13
C ILE A 170 -2.23 -13.57 -4.16
N ASP A 171 -2.27 -14.39 -5.22
CA ASP A 171 -1.22 -14.45 -6.24
C ASP A 171 0.19 -14.64 -5.61
N PHE A 172 0.25 -15.36 -4.47
CA PHE A 172 1.43 -15.45 -3.65
C PHE A 172 2.47 -16.39 -4.25
N GLU A 173 3.65 -15.86 -4.54
CA GLU A 173 4.79 -16.62 -5.05
C GLU A 173 5.85 -16.80 -3.96
N ALA A 174 6.70 -17.83 -4.07
CA ALA A 174 7.74 -18.11 -3.08
C ALA A 174 8.70 -16.92 -2.85
N GLY A 175 8.96 -16.11 -3.88
CA GLY A 175 9.76 -14.89 -3.77
C GLY A 175 9.10 -13.79 -2.93
N MET A 176 7.77 -13.83 -2.78
CA MET A 176 6.98 -12.88 -2.00
C MET A 176 6.96 -13.20 -0.50
N ALA A 177 7.55 -14.34 -0.08
CA ALA A 177 7.69 -14.69 1.34
C ALA A 177 8.35 -13.58 2.17
N VAL A 178 9.21 -12.78 1.55
CA VAL A 178 9.80 -11.61 2.20
C VAL A 178 8.71 -10.62 2.64
N MET A 179 7.67 -10.37 1.84
CA MET A 179 6.60 -9.43 2.19
C MET A 179 5.71 -9.90 3.35
N ASN A 180 5.74 -11.20 3.69
CA ASN A 180 5.01 -11.79 4.81
C ASN A 180 5.97 -12.26 5.92
N SER A 181 6.64 -11.34 6.59
CA SER A 181 7.71 -11.61 7.56
C SER A 181 7.66 -10.65 8.76
N ILE A 182 8.36 -11.02 9.83
CA ILE A 182 8.65 -10.13 10.96
C ILE A 182 9.99 -9.45 10.70
N TYR A 183 9.99 -8.12 10.81
CA TYR A 183 11.17 -7.29 10.64
C TYR A 183 11.65 -6.75 11.98
N THR A 184 12.95 -6.81 12.21
CA THR A 184 13.58 -6.36 13.45
C THR A 184 14.42 -5.10 13.22
N PRO A 185 14.65 -4.27 14.26
CA PRO A 185 15.60 -3.17 14.19
C PRO A 185 17.01 -3.60 13.77
N ILE A 186 17.79 -2.67 13.23
CA ILE A 186 19.22 -2.90 12.95
C ILE A 186 19.96 -3.12 14.29
N PRO A 187 20.82 -4.15 14.41
CA PRO A 187 21.67 -4.33 15.58
C PRO A 187 22.54 -3.10 15.89
N PRO A 188 22.78 -2.76 17.16
CA PRO A 188 22.43 -3.50 18.37
C PRO A 188 21.07 -3.11 18.97
N ILE A 189 20.20 -2.45 18.21
CA ILE A 189 18.90 -1.99 18.72
C ILE A 189 18.04 -3.21 19.05
N VAL A 190 17.55 -3.27 20.28
CA VAL A 190 16.61 -4.31 20.73
C VAL A 190 15.18 -3.77 20.62
N ALA A 191 14.29 -4.55 20.01
CA ALA A 191 12.88 -4.22 19.96
C ALA A 191 12.21 -4.50 21.31
N ASN A 192 11.35 -3.57 21.75
CA ASN A 192 10.57 -3.75 22.97
C ASN A 192 9.14 -4.25 22.70
N TYR A 193 8.68 -4.10 21.46
CA TYR A 193 7.31 -4.36 21.05
C TYR A 193 7.27 -5.01 19.68
N GLU A 194 6.15 -5.63 19.36
CA GLU A 194 5.80 -6.06 18.00
C GLU A 194 4.44 -5.45 17.63
N VAL A 195 4.36 -4.92 16.41
CA VAL A 195 3.10 -4.45 15.81
C VAL A 195 2.91 -5.14 14.46
N ALA A 196 1.67 -5.21 13.98
CA ALA A 196 1.36 -5.81 12.69
C ALA A 196 0.71 -4.80 11.73
N VAL A 197 1.13 -4.87 10.47
CA VAL A 197 0.56 -4.07 9.37
C VAL A 197 0.20 -4.99 8.21
N LEU A 198 -0.95 -4.76 7.59
CA LEU A 198 -1.46 -5.56 6.48
C LEU A 198 -1.27 -4.83 5.15
N TRP A 199 -0.71 -5.54 4.17
CA TRP A 199 -0.77 -5.14 2.77
C TRP A 199 -2.19 -5.37 2.24
N SER A 200 -2.87 -4.29 1.85
CA SER A 200 -4.27 -4.31 1.42
C SER A 200 -4.46 -3.56 0.10
N ASN A 201 -5.71 -3.44 -0.33
CA ASN A 201 -6.12 -2.56 -1.40
C ASN A 201 -7.36 -1.75 -0.99
N VAL A 202 -7.48 -0.52 -1.46
CA VAL A 202 -8.66 0.34 -1.23
C VAL A 202 -9.92 -0.14 -1.95
N ARG A 203 -9.81 -1.20 -2.75
CA ARG A 203 -10.91 -1.81 -3.52
C ARG A 203 -10.91 -3.30 -3.29
N LYS A 204 -12.10 -3.90 -3.35
CA LYS A 204 -12.25 -5.36 -3.36
C LYS A 204 -11.46 -6.00 -4.49
N GLU A 205 -10.94 -7.21 -4.22
CA GLU A 205 -10.06 -7.97 -5.13
C GLU A 205 -10.66 -8.12 -6.53
N MET A 206 -11.95 -8.46 -6.62
CA MET A 206 -12.65 -8.61 -7.90
C MET A 206 -12.52 -7.36 -8.78
N HIS A 207 -12.68 -6.17 -8.19
CA HIS A 207 -12.57 -4.91 -8.91
C HIS A 207 -11.13 -4.60 -9.32
N VAL A 208 -10.15 -4.96 -8.48
CA VAL A 208 -8.73 -4.81 -8.80
C VAL A 208 -8.40 -5.67 -10.02
N ARG A 209 -8.72 -6.96 -9.99
CA ARG A 209 -8.43 -7.91 -11.07
C ARG A 209 -9.00 -7.49 -12.42
N VAL A 210 -10.21 -6.90 -12.45
CA VAL A 210 -10.82 -6.39 -13.68
C VAL A 210 -9.97 -5.30 -14.34
N VAL A 211 -9.29 -4.45 -13.55
CA VAL A 211 -8.52 -3.32 -14.08
C VAL A 211 -7.02 -3.63 -14.28
N THR A 212 -6.51 -4.69 -13.68
CA THR A 212 -5.08 -5.07 -13.68
C THR A 212 -4.77 -6.32 -14.48
N ASN A 213 -5.61 -6.67 -15.47
CA ASN A 213 -5.44 -7.88 -16.28
C ASN A 213 -5.35 -9.16 -15.42
N ASN A 214 -6.25 -9.27 -14.45
CA ASN A 214 -6.37 -10.38 -13.51
C ASN A 214 -5.25 -10.54 -12.49
N ALA A 215 -4.33 -9.59 -12.33
CA ALA A 215 -3.29 -9.64 -11.30
C ALA A 215 -3.64 -8.78 -10.08
N TRP A 216 -3.57 -9.30 -8.88
CA TRP A 216 -3.73 -8.47 -7.68
C TRP A 216 -2.43 -7.75 -7.31
N ARG A 217 -2.54 -6.51 -6.82
CA ARG A 217 -1.41 -5.75 -6.25
C ARG A 217 -1.90 -4.93 -5.06
N PRO A 218 -1.13 -4.86 -3.96
CA PRO A 218 -1.46 -3.97 -2.86
C PRO A 218 -1.27 -2.51 -3.28
N ASN A 219 -2.08 -1.63 -2.72
CA ASN A 219 -1.91 -0.18 -2.83
C ASN A 219 -2.27 0.56 -1.54
N HIS A 220 -2.41 -0.18 -0.43
CA HIS A 220 -2.80 0.36 0.84
C HIS A 220 -2.17 -0.44 1.98
N PHE A 221 -2.00 0.21 3.12
CA PHE A 221 -1.56 -0.40 4.36
C PHE A 221 -2.53 -0.02 5.45
N VAL A 222 -2.85 -0.97 6.32
CA VAL A 222 -3.63 -0.74 7.53
C VAL A 222 -2.94 -1.38 8.73
N PRO A 223 -3.04 -0.80 9.94
CA PRO A 223 -2.58 -1.45 11.14
C PRO A 223 -3.55 -2.57 11.54
N LEU A 224 -3.01 -3.61 12.16
CA LEU A 224 -3.78 -4.72 12.73
C LEU A 224 -3.77 -4.61 14.25
N LEU A 225 -4.94 -4.52 14.86
CA LEU A 225 -5.12 -4.42 16.32
C LEU A 225 -5.74 -5.70 16.88
N ALA A 226 -5.42 -6.03 18.13
CA ALA A 226 -6.10 -7.08 18.86
C ALA A 226 -7.54 -6.65 19.20
N PRO A 227 -8.52 -7.58 19.20
CA PRO A 227 -9.86 -7.29 19.67
C PRO A 227 -9.84 -6.88 21.15
N ASN A 228 -10.73 -5.97 21.53
CA ASN A 228 -10.90 -5.64 22.95
C ASN A 228 -11.54 -6.82 23.69
N GLN A 229 -10.75 -7.52 24.50
CA GLN A 229 -11.17 -8.71 25.24
C GLN A 229 -12.35 -8.44 26.20
N GLN A 230 -12.55 -7.20 26.66
CA GLN A 230 -13.69 -6.86 27.51
C GLN A 230 -15.04 -7.08 26.80
N TYR A 231 -15.10 -6.85 25.49
CA TYR A 231 -16.36 -6.96 24.73
C TYR A 231 -16.78 -8.41 24.43
N ASP A 232 -15.82 -9.33 24.24
CA ASP A 232 -16.13 -10.74 23.96
C ASP A 232 -16.64 -11.46 25.23
N PHE A 233 -16.16 -11.06 26.42
CA PHE A 233 -16.70 -11.57 27.68
C PHE A 233 -18.16 -11.12 27.90
N ASP A 234 -18.46 -9.85 27.62
CA ASP A 234 -19.81 -9.31 27.79
C ASP A 234 -20.81 -9.86 26.75
N GLN A 235 -20.40 -10.05 25.49
CA GLN A 235 -21.27 -10.70 24.49
C GLN A 235 -21.52 -12.17 24.81
N ARG A 236 -20.49 -12.94 25.22
CA ARG A 236 -20.68 -14.33 25.64
C ARG A 236 -21.55 -14.43 26.88
N ASN A 237 -21.39 -13.54 27.86
CA ASN A 237 -22.23 -13.52 29.05
C ASN A 237 -23.66 -13.08 28.73
N GLN A 238 -23.87 -12.12 27.83
CA GLN A 238 -25.22 -11.74 27.38
C GLN A 238 -25.91 -12.88 26.61
N LEU A 239 -25.19 -13.63 25.77
CA LEU A 239 -25.70 -14.82 25.08
C LEU A 239 -25.99 -15.99 26.04
N LEU A 240 -25.20 -16.14 27.11
CA LEU A 240 -25.46 -17.12 28.17
C LEU A 240 -26.67 -16.73 29.02
N LEU A 241 -26.83 -15.43 29.32
CA LEU A 241 -27.97 -14.91 30.09
C LEU A 241 -29.28 -14.91 29.27
N SER A 242 -29.23 -14.66 27.96
CA SER A 242 -30.41 -14.69 27.08
C SER A 242 -30.91 -16.11 26.76
N ASN A 243 -30.08 -17.13 26.98
CA ASN A 243 -30.44 -18.54 26.79
C ASN A 243 -30.96 -19.22 28.07
N VAL A 244 -31.05 -18.51 29.19
CA VAL A 244 -31.78 -18.98 30.37
C VAL A 244 -33.28 -18.85 30.11
N LYS A 245 -33.85 -19.81 29.40
CA LYS A 245 -35.29 -20.06 29.46
C LYS A 245 -35.64 -20.30 30.93
N THR A 246 -36.49 -19.44 31.49
CA THR A 246 -37.14 -19.64 32.78
C THR A 246 -37.65 -21.07 32.88
N PRO A 247 -37.21 -21.86 33.88
CA PRO A 247 -37.72 -23.21 34.05
C PRO A 247 -39.17 -23.11 34.51
N GLU A 248 -40.09 -23.58 33.67
CA GLU A 248 -41.44 -23.91 34.11
C GLU A 248 -41.34 -24.88 35.29
N LYS A 249 -41.95 -24.48 36.41
CA LYS A 249 -42.08 -25.29 37.62
C LYS A 249 -42.82 -26.59 37.29
N LYS A 250 -42.08 -27.67 37.05
CA LYS A 250 -42.58 -29.04 37.18
C LYS A 250 -41.89 -29.71 38.35
N THR A 251 -42.65 -29.79 39.44
CA THR A 251 -42.44 -30.66 40.59
C THR A 251 -42.37 -32.11 40.12
N PHE A 252 -41.20 -32.75 40.21
CA PHE A 252 -41.11 -34.21 40.21
C PHE A 252 -40.04 -34.70 41.18
N LYS A 253 -40.36 -35.87 41.71
CA LYS A 253 -39.89 -36.47 42.95
C LYS A 253 -38.51 -37.11 42.80
N ASN A 254 -37.82 -37.16 43.94
CA ASN A 254 -36.61 -37.92 44.22
C ASN A 254 -36.59 -39.30 43.55
N ASN A 255 -35.48 -39.66 42.91
CA ASN A 255 -34.91 -41.00 43.01
C ASN A 255 -33.46 -41.09 42.52
N ALA A 256 -32.68 -41.80 43.34
CA ALA A 256 -31.56 -42.69 43.03
C ALA A 256 -30.32 -42.18 42.28
N VAL A 257 -29.25 -42.17 43.07
CA VAL A 257 -27.83 -42.35 42.76
C VAL A 257 -27.57 -43.26 41.56
N ALA A 258 -26.89 -42.73 40.54
CA ALA A 258 -26.15 -43.51 39.55
C ALA A 258 -24.80 -42.84 39.28
N GLN A 259 -23.72 -43.51 39.67
CA GLN A 259 -22.34 -43.14 39.38
C GLN A 259 -22.08 -43.28 37.89
N ILE A 260 -21.70 -42.18 37.23
CA ILE A 260 -21.23 -42.19 35.84
C ILE A 260 -19.71 -42.35 35.87
N ARG A 261 -19.28 -43.52 35.40
CA ARG A 261 -17.90 -43.94 35.20
C ARG A 261 -17.34 -43.22 33.97
N ILE A 262 -16.28 -42.45 34.16
CA ILE A 262 -15.50 -41.82 33.09
C ILE A 262 -14.70 -42.93 32.39
N PRO A 263 -14.76 -43.08 31.05
CA PRO A 263 -13.79 -43.91 30.34
C PRO A 263 -12.48 -43.13 30.19
N GLU A 264 -11.43 -43.65 30.80
CA GLU A 264 -10.04 -43.28 30.50
C GLU A 264 -9.79 -43.52 29.00
N PHE A 265 -9.40 -42.47 28.27
CA PHE A 265 -8.93 -42.62 26.91
C PHE A 265 -7.41 -42.84 26.96
N GLU A 266 -7.04 -44.09 26.71
CA GLU A 266 -5.65 -44.53 26.64
C GLU A 266 -4.87 -43.81 25.53
N SER A 267 -3.65 -43.47 25.90
CA SER A 267 -2.58 -43.00 25.04
C SER A 267 -2.26 -44.00 23.94
N SER A 268 -2.38 -43.58 22.68
CA SER A 268 -1.91 -44.35 21.53
C SER A 268 -0.75 -43.65 20.85
N LEU A 269 0.45 -43.97 21.34
CA LEU A 269 1.70 -43.91 20.59
C LEU A 269 1.66 -44.98 19.50
N SER A 270 1.83 -44.61 18.22
CA SER A 270 2.76 -45.29 17.30
C SER A 270 2.71 -44.79 15.85
N ARG A 271 3.92 -44.51 15.35
CA ARG A 271 4.43 -44.80 13.99
C ARG A 271 3.73 -44.15 12.79
N ARG A 272 4.39 -43.13 12.26
CA ARG A 272 4.84 -43.17 10.86
C ARG A 272 6.31 -42.76 10.75
N VAL A 273 7.13 -43.78 10.56
CA VAL A 273 8.47 -43.70 9.97
C VAL A 273 8.31 -43.27 8.52
N ARG A 274 8.89 -42.14 8.12
CA ARG A 274 9.26 -41.86 6.72
C ARG A 274 10.52 -41.01 6.69
N SER A 275 11.64 -41.72 6.57
CA SER A 275 12.84 -41.42 5.80
C SER A 275 13.19 -39.93 5.60
N ASP A 276 14.19 -39.51 6.35
CA ASP A 276 15.12 -38.45 5.98
C ASP A 276 15.69 -38.73 4.58
N ILE A 277 15.27 -37.94 3.59
CA ILE A 277 15.98 -37.84 2.32
C ILE A 277 16.95 -36.68 2.48
N ASN A 278 18.22 -37.03 2.62
CA ASN A 278 19.37 -36.18 2.34
C ASN A 278 19.16 -35.45 1.00
N ILE A 279 18.93 -34.14 1.05
CA ILE A 279 19.21 -33.22 -0.05
C ILE A 279 20.22 -32.19 0.47
N GLU A 280 21.38 -32.70 0.85
CA GLU A 280 22.61 -31.93 0.99
C GLU A 280 23.69 -32.64 0.17
N THR A 281 23.62 -32.49 -1.15
CA THR A 281 24.77 -32.55 -2.07
C THR A 281 24.28 -32.22 -3.48
N GLU A 282 25.02 -31.38 -4.19
CA GLU A 282 24.75 -30.85 -5.56
C GLU A 282 23.95 -29.54 -5.68
N ARG A 283 24.40 -28.47 -5.01
CA ARG A 283 24.23 -27.10 -5.53
C ARG A 283 25.51 -26.27 -5.40
N THR A 284 26.56 -26.72 -6.10
CA THR A 284 27.68 -25.89 -6.51
C THR A 284 28.06 -26.23 -7.96
N LYS A 285 27.12 -26.06 -8.89
CA LYS A 285 27.48 -25.78 -10.28
C LYS A 285 27.47 -24.27 -10.44
N ALA A 286 28.68 -23.70 -10.50
CA ALA A 286 28.92 -22.31 -10.84
C ALA A 286 28.15 -21.97 -12.11
N THR A 287 27.04 -21.25 -11.96
CA THR A 287 26.31 -20.70 -13.09
C THR A 287 27.07 -19.43 -13.45
N SER A 288 27.81 -19.50 -14.55
CA SER A 288 28.58 -18.38 -15.12
C SER A 288 27.75 -17.09 -15.08
N PRO A 289 28.33 -15.91 -14.76
CA PRO A 289 27.65 -14.61 -14.84
C PRO A 289 26.92 -14.39 -16.17
N ILE A 290 27.44 -14.96 -17.25
CA ILE A 290 26.86 -14.91 -18.61
C ILE A 290 25.49 -15.61 -18.67
N ALA A 291 25.29 -16.70 -17.93
CA ALA A 291 24.03 -17.45 -17.92
C ALA A 291 22.94 -16.77 -17.09
N ILE A 292 23.31 -15.94 -16.11
CA ILE A 292 22.36 -15.13 -15.32
C ILE A 292 21.88 -13.93 -16.14
N GLU A 293 22.79 -13.27 -16.87
CA GLU A 293 22.46 -12.14 -17.75
C GLU A 293 21.55 -12.57 -18.91
N GLN A 294 21.82 -13.73 -19.53
CA GLN A 294 20.96 -14.30 -20.58
C GLN A 294 19.56 -14.69 -20.06
N ALA A 295 19.43 -15.12 -18.81
CA ALA A 295 18.13 -15.43 -18.22
C ALA A 295 17.31 -14.16 -17.92
N GLN A 296 17.98 -13.07 -17.52
CA GLN A 296 17.32 -11.78 -17.29
C GLN A 296 16.84 -11.14 -18.59
N THR A 297 17.66 -11.15 -19.65
CA THR A 297 17.26 -10.62 -20.96
C THR A 297 16.08 -11.40 -21.55
N ASN A 298 16.06 -12.73 -21.40
CA ASN A 298 14.94 -13.55 -21.86
C ASN A 298 13.63 -13.23 -21.10
N MET A 299 13.67 -12.97 -19.80
CA MET A 299 12.48 -12.58 -19.02
C MET A 299 11.96 -11.19 -19.40
N GLU A 300 12.85 -10.24 -19.66
CA GLU A 300 12.46 -8.89 -20.12
C GLU A 300 11.85 -8.93 -21.52
N GLU A 301 12.43 -9.72 -22.43
CA GLU A 301 11.90 -9.92 -23.77
C GLU A 301 10.54 -10.61 -23.75
N GLU A 302 10.33 -11.60 -22.89
CA GLU A 302 9.01 -12.21 -22.68
C GLU A 302 7.99 -11.22 -22.12
N HIS A 303 8.39 -10.36 -21.17
CA HIS A 303 7.51 -9.33 -20.63
C HIS A 303 7.10 -8.29 -21.68
N GLU A 304 8.05 -7.78 -22.48
CA GLU A 304 7.78 -6.89 -23.62
C GLU A 304 6.89 -7.56 -24.66
N ASN A 305 7.14 -8.83 -25.00
CA ASN A 305 6.32 -9.59 -25.92
C ASN A 305 4.86 -9.77 -25.41
N ARG A 306 4.67 -9.98 -24.11
CA ARG A 306 3.32 -10.02 -23.51
C ARG A 306 2.62 -8.67 -23.61
N LEU A 307 3.32 -7.58 -23.28
CA LEU A 307 2.77 -6.21 -23.41
C LEU A 307 2.43 -5.87 -24.86
N ALA A 308 3.27 -6.26 -25.82
CA ALA A 308 3.02 -6.06 -27.23
C ALA A 308 1.75 -6.80 -27.69
N LYS A 309 1.60 -8.07 -27.31
CA LYS A 309 0.40 -8.87 -27.61
C LYS A 309 -0.87 -8.28 -27.00
N ASP A 310 -0.81 -7.74 -25.78
CA ASP A 310 -1.96 -7.10 -25.15
C ASP A 310 -2.32 -5.77 -25.82
N ARG A 311 -1.33 -4.95 -26.20
CA ARG A 311 -1.55 -3.73 -27.00
C ARG A 311 -2.22 -4.07 -28.33
N GLU A 312 -1.79 -5.13 -28.99
CA GLU A 312 -2.35 -5.58 -30.25
C GLU A 312 -3.78 -6.12 -30.10
N ARG A 313 -4.06 -6.90 -29.05
CA ARG A 313 -5.41 -7.38 -28.73
C ARG A 313 -6.37 -6.23 -28.47
N VAL A 314 -5.95 -5.21 -27.74
CA VAL A 314 -6.75 -4.00 -27.49
C VAL A 314 -6.96 -3.22 -28.78
N ARG A 315 -5.94 -3.12 -29.64
CA ARG A 315 -6.06 -2.46 -30.96
C ARG A 315 -7.07 -3.18 -31.85
N LEU A 316 -7.01 -4.51 -31.96
CA LEU A 316 -7.93 -5.31 -32.76
C LEU A 316 -9.37 -5.19 -32.25
N ARG A 317 -9.58 -5.23 -30.93
CA ARG A 317 -10.91 -4.97 -30.33
C ARG A 317 -11.45 -3.58 -30.65
N ARG A 318 -10.59 -2.57 -30.80
CA ARG A 318 -11.00 -1.20 -31.15
C ARG A 318 -11.37 -1.07 -32.63
N ILE A 319 -10.68 -1.79 -33.51
CA ILE A 319 -10.94 -1.81 -34.95
C ILE A 319 -12.23 -2.55 -35.25
N ASN A 320 -12.45 -3.69 -34.58
CA ASN A 320 -13.62 -4.53 -34.80
C ASN A 320 -14.85 -4.13 -33.95
N ALA A 321 -14.78 -3.01 -33.22
CA ALA A 321 -15.90 -2.53 -32.43
C ALA A 321 -17.02 -2.01 -33.33
N THR A 322 -18.28 -2.28 -32.97
CA THR A 322 -19.42 -1.65 -33.63
C THR A 322 -19.44 -0.14 -33.37
N GLU A 323 -20.10 0.64 -34.24
CA GLU A 323 -20.20 2.09 -34.05
C GLU A 323 -20.88 2.43 -32.71
N GLU A 324 -21.90 1.66 -32.29
CA GLU A 324 -22.53 1.81 -30.97
C GLU A 324 -21.54 1.58 -29.82
N GLN A 325 -20.73 0.51 -29.87
CA GLN A 325 -19.69 0.25 -28.87
C GLN A 325 -18.64 1.35 -28.83
N ARG A 326 -18.28 1.89 -30.00
CA ARG A 326 -17.35 3.01 -30.12
C ARG A 326 -17.93 4.28 -29.48
N GLN A 327 -19.19 4.61 -29.76
CA GLN A 327 -19.88 5.77 -29.17
C GLN A 327 -20.02 5.62 -27.66
N ASN A 328 -20.43 4.44 -27.17
CA ASN A 328 -20.51 4.16 -25.73
C ASN A 328 -19.15 4.30 -25.03
N ARG A 329 -18.06 3.82 -25.66
CA ARG A 329 -16.70 4.00 -25.13
C ARG A 329 -16.33 5.49 -25.06
N LEU A 330 -16.56 6.24 -26.14
CA LEU A 330 -16.27 7.68 -26.18
C LEU A 330 -17.10 8.46 -25.17
N ALA A 331 -18.36 8.10 -24.96
CA ALA A 331 -19.22 8.68 -23.94
C ALA A 331 -18.67 8.44 -22.53
N LYS A 332 -18.30 7.20 -22.20
CA LYS A 332 -17.67 6.85 -20.90
C LYS A 332 -16.32 7.53 -20.69
N ASP A 333 -15.53 7.71 -21.74
CA ASP A 333 -14.25 8.44 -21.66
C ASP A 333 -14.49 9.94 -21.43
N ARG A 334 -15.50 10.54 -22.07
CA ARG A 334 -15.92 11.93 -21.83
C ARG A 334 -16.43 12.14 -20.41
N GLU A 335 -17.24 11.23 -19.90
CA GLU A 335 -17.76 11.26 -18.55
C GLU A 335 -16.64 11.17 -17.51
N ARG A 336 -15.74 10.18 -17.63
CA ARG A 336 -14.57 10.07 -16.76
C ARG A 336 -13.68 11.31 -16.80
N ALA A 337 -13.48 11.88 -17.98
CA ALA A 337 -12.75 13.14 -18.12
C ALA A 337 -13.47 14.31 -17.44
N ARG A 338 -14.79 14.38 -17.52
CA ARG A 338 -15.59 15.41 -16.83
C ARG A 338 -15.50 15.27 -15.31
N SER A 339 -15.73 14.06 -14.77
CA SER A 339 -15.67 13.82 -13.32
C SER A 339 -14.30 14.15 -12.75
N ARG A 340 -13.20 13.78 -13.44
CA ARG A 340 -11.84 14.16 -13.02
C ARG A 340 -11.69 15.68 -12.92
N ARG A 341 -12.16 16.41 -13.94
CA ARG A 341 -12.09 17.88 -13.98
C ARG A 341 -12.93 18.56 -12.91
N GLU A 342 -14.03 17.93 -12.49
CA GLU A 342 -14.89 18.44 -11.41
C GLU A 342 -14.22 18.25 -10.04
N SER A 343 -13.52 17.12 -9.85
CA SER A 343 -12.75 16.84 -8.63
C SER A 343 -11.38 17.52 -8.54
N ASP A 344 -10.92 18.20 -9.59
CA ASP A 344 -9.62 18.90 -9.59
C ASP A 344 -9.58 19.99 -8.51
N PRO A 345 -8.57 20.01 -7.62
CA PRO A 345 -8.28 21.16 -6.76
C PRO A 345 -8.08 22.45 -7.56
N GLU A 346 -8.42 23.61 -6.99
CA GLU A 346 -8.42 24.89 -7.72
C GLU A 346 -7.05 25.21 -8.36
N GLU A 347 -5.94 24.93 -7.66
CA GLU A 347 -4.59 25.13 -8.19
C GLU A 347 -4.31 24.27 -9.44
N GLN A 348 -4.71 23.00 -9.42
CA GLN A 348 -4.57 22.09 -10.57
C GLN A 348 -5.48 22.50 -11.73
N ARG A 349 -6.68 23.02 -11.43
CA ARG A 349 -7.60 23.58 -12.41
C ARG A 349 -6.97 24.79 -13.11
N GLN A 350 -6.34 25.70 -12.37
CA GLN A 350 -5.66 26.86 -12.92
C GLN A 350 -4.46 26.48 -13.79
N ASP A 351 -3.60 25.55 -13.34
CA ASP A 351 -2.46 25.06 -14.14
C ASP A 351 -2.92 24.40 -15.45
N ARG A 352 -3.97 23.57 -15.40
CA ARG A 352 -4.56 22.95 -16.59
C ARG A 352 -5.08 24.00 -17.57
N LEU A 353 -5.79 25.02 -17.08
CA LEU A 353 -6.29 26.13 -17.92
C LEU A 353 -5.14 26.94 -18.51
N ALA A 354 -4.06 27.17 -17.75
CA ALA A 354 -2.87 27.85 -18.25
C ALA A 354 -2.19 27.06 -19.38
N LYS A 355 -2.00 25.75 -19.21
CA LYS A 355 -1.43 24.86 -20.24
C LYS A 355 -2.30 24.80 -21.50
N ASP A 356 -3.63 24.79 -21.37
CA ASP A 356 -4.54 24.81 -22.53
C ASP A 356 -4.53 26.15 -23.25
N ARG A 357 -4.44 27.27 -22.51
CA ARG A 357 -4.22 28.61 -23.11
C ARG A 357 -2.91 28.64 -23.90
N GLU A 358 -1.84 28.10 -23.33
CA GLU A 358 -0.53 28.08 -23.97
C GLU A 358 -0.53 27.19 -25.22
N ARG A 359 -1.10 25.98 -25.16
CA ARG A 359 -1.28 25.12 -26.35
C ARG A 359 -2.07 25.82 -27.45
N THR A 360 -3.11 26.57 -27.08
CA THR A 360 -3.90 27.34 -28.05
C THR A 360 -3.08 28.47 -28.66
N ARG A 361 -2.28 29.20 -27.86
CA ARG A 361 -1.37 30.24 -28.35
C ARG A 361 -0.31 29.67 -29.30
N SER A 362 0.32 28.56 -28.93
CA SER A 362 1.32 27.90 -29.78
C SER A 362 0.73 27.40 -31.09
N ARG A 363 -0.49 26.83 -31.08
CA ARG A 363 -1.18 26.47 -32.32
C ARG A 363 -1.39 27.69 -33.21
N ARG A 364 -1.88 28.81 -32.65
CA ARG A 364 -2.11 30.05 -33.40
C ARG A 364 -0.83 30.65 -33.98
N ARG A 365 0.28 30.57 -33.24
CA ARG A 365 1.58 31.07 -33.71
C ARG A 365 2.11 30.27 -34.90
N ASN A 366 1.70 29.01 -35.02
CA ASN A 366 2.11 28.07 -36.07
C ASN A 366 1.01 27.81 -37.12
N GLU A 367 -0.06 28.61 -37.13
CA GLU A 367 -1.11 28.51 -38.16
C GLU A 367 -0.53 28.96 -39.52
N THR A 368 -0.93 28.29 -40.60
CA THR A 368 -0.72 28.80 -41.96
C THR A 368 -1.73 29.91 -42.26
N ASP A 369 -1.46 30.74 -43.28
CA ASP A 369 -2.36 31.85 -43.65
C ASP A 369 -3.78 31.36 -43.97
N ASP A 370 -3.93 30.24 -44.69
CA ASP A 370 -5.24 29.64 -44.97
C ASP A 370 -5.98 29.21 -43.69
N GLN A 371 -5.26 28.61 -42.73
CA GLN A 371 -5.83 28.20 -41.45
C GLN A 371 -6.24 29.40 -40.60
N TYR A 372 -5.44 30.47 -40.65
CA TYR A 372 -5.75 31.73 -39.99
C TYR A 372 -7.04 32.34 -40.56
N GLN A 373 -7.15 32.43 -41.89
CA GLN A 373 -8.33 32.99 -42.56
C GLN A 373 -9.59 32.18 -42.26
N LEU A 374 -9.51 30.84 -42.33
CA LEU A 374 -10.61 29.95 -41.94
C LEU A 374 -11.06 30.18 -40.51
N ARG A 375 -10.12 30.32 -39.55
CA ARG A 375 -10.45 30.58 -38.15
C ARG A 375 -11.14 31.93 -37.96
N ILE A 376 -10.68 32.99 -38.63
CA ILE A 376 -11.28 34.32 -38.52
C ILE A 376 -12.69 34.33 -39.13
N ASN A 377 -12.88 33.71 -40.29
CA ASN A 377 -14.20 33.57 -40.91
C ASN A 377 -15.16 32.81 -39.99
N TYR A 378 -14.74 31.66 -39.44
CA TYR A 378 -15.54 30.91 -38.48
C TYR A 378 -15.91 31.73 -37.23
N GLN A 379 -15.00 32.56 -36.72
CA GLN A 379 -15.30 33.45 -35.59
C GLN A 379 -16.32 34.54 -35.96
N ARG A 380 -16.25 35.07 -37.18
CA ARG A 380 -17.21 36.05 -37.71
C ARG A 380 -18.59 35.41 -37.85
N ASP A 381 -18.68 34.24 -38.47
CA ASP A 381 -19.93 33.52 -38.68
C ASP A 381 -20.61 33.17 -37.35
N ARG A 382 -19.82 32.67 -36.38
CA ARG A 382 -20.32 32.40 -35.02
C ARG A 382 -20.82 33.66 -34.31
N SER A 383 -20.14 34.79 -34.52
CA SER A 383 -20.55 36.06 -33.91
C SER A 383 -21.84 36.60 -34.55
N GLN A 384 -22.07 36.35 -35.84
CA GLN A 384 -23.31 36.70 -36.53
C GLN A 384 -24.47 35.78 -36.12
N ALA A 385 -24.24 34.48 -36.01
CA ALA A 385 -25.22 33.52 -35.50
C ALA A 385 -25.67 33.87 -34.07
N ASN A 386 -24.73 34.18 -33.17
CA ASN A 386 -25.07 34.58 -31.80
C ASN A 386 -25.83 35.91 -31.69
N ARG A 387 -25.74 36.79 -32.71
CA ARG A 387 -26.52 38.04 -32.75
C ARG A 387 -27.94 37.78 -33.24
N THR A 388 -28.10 36.91 -34.22
CA THR A 388 -29.40 36.53 -34.79
C THR A 388 -30.22 35.61 -33.89
N GLU A 389 -29.61 34.89 -32.95
CA GLU A 389 -30.33 34.13 -31.90
C GLU A 389 -30.83 34.98 -30.71
N LYS A 390 -30.42 36.26 -30.63
CA LYS A 390 -30.79 37.16 -29.52
C LYS A 390 -31.87 38.18 -29.86
N ASP A 391 -32.22 38.29 -31.13
CA ASP A 391 -33.38 39.02 -31.65
C ASP A 391 -34.50 38.02 -31.93
#